data_AF-A0A3B8KYV0-F1
#
_entry.id   AF-A0A3B8KYV0-F1
#
_cell.length_a   1.000
_cell.length_b   1.000
_cell.length_c   1.000
_cell.angle_alpha   90.00
_cell.angle_beta   90.00
_cell.angle_gamma   90.00
#
_symmetry.space_group_name_H-M   'P 1'
#
loop_
_entity.id
_entity.type
_entity.pdbx_description
1 polymer ?
#
loop_
_entity_poly.entity_id
_entity_poly.type
_entity_poly.pdbx_seq_one_letter_code
_entity_poly.pdbx_strand_id
1 'polypeptide(L)'
;MRGRSVLVDVGANPAARPGHLLQYAVMGGIYAREVLGIEAPTVGLMNIGSEDSKGNELYREAHALLQGSALADSYVGNVEGRGLYQGEADVLVCEGFVGNVVLKVSEGMAEFLIRALAHDVLGQLDAEREKAFAALEAASKQYQYREHGGAPLLGIDGVCMICHGSSDGRAIANALRAAATLQSRQVNAQIVAELAATSPSESGGENPVGTSPESTDEVRPS
;
A
#
# COMPACT_ATOMS: atom_id res chain seq x y z
N MET A 1 20.92 6.78 2.90
CA MET A 1 19.55 6.81 2.34
C MET A 1 18.79 5.62 2.86
N ARG A 2 17.58 5.83 3.40
CA ARG A 2 16.70 4.76 3.89
C ARG A 2 15.87 4.09 2.78
N GLY A 3 16.03 4.50 1.51
CA GLY A 3 15.21 4.26 0.30
C GLY A 3 14.50 2.91 0.08
N ARG A 4 13.65 2.51 1.02
CA ARG A 4 12.71 1.40 0.94
C ARG A 4 11.48 1.81 1.76
N SER A 5 10.33 1.80 1.12
CA SER A 5 9.04 2.03 1.76
C SER A 5 8.07 0.95 1.30
N VAL A 6 7.14 0.57 2.17
CA VAL A 6 5.98 -0.25 1.83
C VAL A 6 4.90 0.65 1.27
N LEU A 7 4.43 0.41 0.05
CA LEU A 7 3.31 1.15 -0.53
C LEU A 7 2.02 0.31 -0.40
N VAL A 8 0.97 0.89 0.19
CA VAL A 8 -0.33 0.23 0.39
C VAL A 8 -1.47 1.22 0.08
N ASP A 9 -2.42 0.98 -0.81
CA ASP A 9 -2.67 -0.17 -1.64
C ASP A 9 -2.13 0.07 -3.06
N VAL A 10 -1.75 -1.00 -3.75
CA VAL A 10 -1.22 -0.97 -5.13
C VAL A 10 -2.16 -1.61 -6.15
N GLY A 11 -3.44 -1.84 -5.81
CA GLY A 11 -4.48 -2.16 -6.79
C GLY A 11 -5.61 -3.08 -6.32
N ALA A 12 -5.67 -3.48 -5.05
CA ALA A 12 -6.72 -4.37 -4.55
C ALA A 12 -8.08 -3.67 -4.44
N ASN A 13 -8.08 -2.39 -4.05
CA ASN A 13 -9.26 -1.55 -3.87
C ASN A 13 -9.06 -0.19 -4.56
N PRO A 14 -9.50 -0.05 -5.82
CA PRO A 14 -9.36 1.18 -6.59
C PRO A 14 -10.13 2.38 -6.02
N ALA A 15 -11.18 2.15 -5.24
CA ALA A 15 -12.09 3.17 -4.72
C ALA A 15 -12.20 3.06 -3.19
N ALA A 16 -11.11 3.42 -2.51
CA ALA A 16 -11.06 3.36 -1.05
C ALA A 16 -11.90 4.47 -0.39
N ARG A 17 -12.31 4.22 0.85
CA ARG A 17 -12.92 5.21 1.75
C ARG A 17 -11.88 5.64 2.79
N PRO A 18 -12.05 6.79 3.47
CA PRO A 18 -11.07 7.28 4.45
C PRO A 18 -10.69 6.25 5.53
N GLY A 19 -11.67 5.53 6.07
CA GLY A 19 -11.43 4.47 7.06
C GLY A 19 -10.58 3.30 6.51
N HIS A 20 -10.63 3.02 5.20
CA HIS A 20 -9.76 2.01 4.60
C HIS A 20 -8.29 2.47 4.63
N LEU A 21 -7.98 3.75 4.40
CA LEU A 21 -6.60 4.25 4.44
C LEU A 21 -6.00 4.15 5.85
N LEU A 22 -6.80 4.38 6.89
CA LEU A 22 -6.41 4.11 8.28
C LEU A 22 -6.11 2.61 8.49
N GLN A 23 -6.98 1.73 7.99
CA GLN A 23 -6.75 0.28 8.07
C GLN A 23 -5.48 -0.14 7.32
N TYR A 24 -5.21 0.46 6.15
CA TYR A 24 -4.01 0.22 5.36
C TYR A 24 -2.75 0.64 6.12
N ALA A 25 -2.81 1.76 6.84
CA ALA A 25 -1.72 2.23 7.68
C ALA A 25 -1.41 1.25 8.82
N VAL A 26 -2.43 0.74 9.50
CA VAL A 26 -2.28 -0.30 10.54
C VAL A 26 -1.66 -1.57 9.95
N MET A 27 -2.22 -2.08 8.85
CA MET A 27 -1.72 -3.30 8.20
C MET A 27 -0.29 -3.15 7.70
N GLY A 28 0.01 -2.02 7.05
CA GLY A 28 1.35 -1.71 6.54
C GLY A 28 2.37 -1.55 7.66
N GLY A 29 2.00 -0.90 8.78
CA GLY A 29 2.85 -0.77 9.96
C GLY A 29 3.20 -2.12 10.58
N ILE A 30 2.21 -2.99 10.77
CA ILE A 30 2.44 -4.36 11.27
C ILE A 30 3.33 -5.13 10.30
N TYR A 31 3.08 -5.05 8.99
CA TYR A 31 3.92 -5.72 8.00
C TYR A 31 5.37 -5.22 8.02
N ALA A 32 5.58 -3.90 8.07
CA ALA A 32 6.91 -3.30 8.15
C ALA A 32 7.67 -3.76 9.41
N ARG A 33 6.99 -3.85 10.54
CA ARG A 33 7.58 -4.33 11.79
C ARG A 33 7.90 -5.82 11.76
N GLU A 34 6.91 -6.65 11.46
CA GLU A 34 7.02 -8.10 11.64
C GLU A 34 7.79 -8.80 10.51
N VAL A 35 7.69 -8.27 9.29
CA VAL A 35 8.29 -8.89 8.10
C VAL A 35 9.58 -8.19 7.70
N LEU A 36 9.62 -6.86 7.77
CA LEU A 36 10.81 -6.08 7.38
C LEU A 36 11.74 -5.76 8.56
N GLY A 37 11.31 -6.02 9.80
CA GLY A 37 12.13 -5.81 11.00
C GLY A 37 12.30 -4.34 11.38
N ILE A 38 11.38 -3.46 10.96
CA ILE A 38 11.40 -2.03 11.31
C ILE A 38 10.70 -1.86 12.66
N GLU A 39 11.48 -1.71 13.73
CA GLU A 39 10.98 -1.74 15.12
C GLU A 39 9.86 -0.70 15.38
N ALA A 40 10.03 0.52 14.88
CA ALA A 40 9.06 1.61 14.99
C ALA A 40 8.80 2.23 13.60
N PRO A 41 7.93 1.62 12.77
CA PRO A 41 7.72 2.06 11.41
C PRO A 41 6.92 3.35 11.36
N THR A 42 7.37 4.32 10.56
CA THR A 42 6.60 5.53 10.30
C THR A 42 5.60 5.35 9.16
N VAL A 43 4.46 6.03 9.26
CA VAL A 43 3.38 6.01 8.26
C VAL A 43 3.23 7.39 7.64
N GLY A 44 3.22 7.47 6.31
CA GLY A 44 2.89 8.68 5.56
C GLY A 44 1.66 8.46 4.67
N LEU A 45 0.90 9.54 4.45
CA LEU A 45 -0.22 9.54 3.52
C LEU A 45 0.25 10.12 2.18
N MET A 46 0.26 9.31 1.12
CA MET A 46 0.64 9.79 -0.21
C MET A 46 -0.29 10.91 -0.66
N ASN A 47 0.25 12.03 -1.11
CA ASN A 47 -0.55 13.20 -1.43
C ASN A 47 0.13 14.09 -2.51
N ILE A 48 -0.60 15.09 -2.99
CA ILE A 48 -0.17 16.04 -4.02
C ILE A 48 0.64 17.24 -3.47
N GLY A 49 0.85 17.28 -2.16
CA GLY A 49 1.62 18.30 -1.46
C GLY A 49 1.73 17.93 0.03
N SER A 50 2.70 18.53 0.72
CA SER A 50 3.01 18.20 2.12
C SER A 50 2.12 18.90 3.15
N GLU A 51 1.35 19.92 2.74
CA GLU A 51 0.48 20.66 3.65
C GLU A 51 -0.79 19.87 4.00
N ASP A 52 -1.28 19.98 5.25
CA ASP A 52 -2.42 19.21 5.77
C ASP A 52 -3.71 19.37 4.95
N SER A 53 -3.89 20.51 4.29
CA SER A 53 -5.08 20.81 3.48
C SER A 53 -5.05 20.22 2.07
N LYS A 54 -3.97 19.56 1.66
CA LYS A 54 -3.80 19.01 0.31
C LYS A 54 -4.53 17.68 0.13
N GLY A 55 -4.88 17.43 -1.13
CA GLY A 55 -5.61 16.24 -1.55
C GLY A 55 -7.10 16.50 -1.73
N ASN A 56 -7.80 15.49 -2.22
CA ASN A 56 -9.26 15.52 -2.35
C ASN A 56 -9.92 15.24 -0.98
N GLU A 57 -11.25 15.09 -0.95
CA GLU A 57 -12.00 14.77 0.27
C GLU A 57 -11.53 13.47 0.96
N LEU A 58 -11.28 12.40 0.19
CA LEU A 58 -10.75 11.14 0.71
C LEU A 58 -9.46 11.33 1.50
N TYR A 59 -8.48 12.04 0.93
CA TYR A 59 -7.18 12.28 1.59
C TYR A 59 -7.30 13.20 2.81
N ARG A 60 -8.13 14.25 2.75
CA ARG A 60 -8.31 15.17 3.89
C ARG A 60 -9.00 14.47 5.07
N GLU A 61 -10.01 13.65 4.81
CA GLU A 61 -10.67 12.85 5.85
C GLU A 61 -9.75 11.76 6.41
N ALA A 62 -8.99 11.07 5.54
CA ALA A 62 -8.02 10.07 5.99
C ALA A 62 -6.92 10.69 6.85
N HIS A 63 -6.44 11.89 6.50
CA HIS A 63 -5.48 12.64 7.28
C HIS A 63 -6.01 12.91 8.70
N ALA A 64 -7.25 13.39 8.83
CA ALA A 64 -7.87 13.63 10.13
C ALA A 64 -8.04 12.33 10.95
N LEU A 65 -8.43 11.23 10.30
CA LEU A 65 -8.53 9.92 10.96
C LEU A 65 -7.17 9.43 11.45
N LEU A 66 -6.11 9.57 10.66
CA LEU A 66 -4.76 9.15 11.03
C LEU A 66 -4.22 9.98 12.22
N GLN A 67 -4.40 11.30 12.19
CA GLN A 67 -4.03 12.18 13.31
C GLN A 67 -4.80 11.88 14.60
N GLY A 68 -6.05 11.43 14.50
CA GLY A 68 -6.89 11.07 15.65
C GLY A 68 -6.77 9.61 16.10
N SER A 69 -5.93 8.81 15.46
CA SER A 69 -5.83 7.36 15.72
C SER A 69 -4.68 7.01 16.67
N ALA A 70 -4.60 5.73 17.05
CA ALA A 70 -3.44 5.18 17.77
C ALA A 70 -2.11 5.30 16.99
N LEU A 71 -2.16 5.59 15.68
CA LEU A 71 -0.98 5.79 14.85
C LEU A 71 -0.44 7.22 14.88
N ALA A 72 -1.10 8.17 15.57
CA ALA A 72 -0.75 9.59 15.54
C ALA A 72 0.74 9.87 15.77
N ASP A 73 1.37 9.17 16.73
CA ASP A 73 2.80 9.34 17.05
C ASP A 73 3.75 8.83 15.96
N SER A 74 3.28 7.89 15.14
CA SER A 74 4.03 7.29 14.02
C SER A 74 3.67 7.90 12.66
N TYR A 75 2.63 8.73 12.61
CA TYR A 75 2.13 9.34 11.40
C TYR A 75 2.90 10.63 11.07
N VAL A 76 3.62 10.62 9.95
CA VAL A 76 4.49 11.74 9.53
C VAL A 76 3.77 12.77 8.65
N GLY A 77 2.47 12.61 8.41
CA GLY A 77 1.67 13.51 7.60
C GLY A 77 1.65 13.16 6.11
N ASN A 78 1.41 14.19 5.30
CA ASN A 78 1.32 14.06 3.84
C ASN A 78 2.71 13.92 3.21
N VAL A 79 2.89 12.95 2.33
CA VAL A 79 4.14 12.65 1.61
C VAL A 79 3.93 12.79 0.11
N GLU A 80 4.74 13.60 -0.56
CA GLU A 80 4.71 13.72 -2.02
C GLU A 80 5.34 12.50 -2.71
N GLY A 81 5.04 12.29 -4.00
CA GLY A 81 5.60 11.16 -4.76
C GLY A 81 7.14 11.09 -4.80
N ARG A 82 7.84 12.22 -4.61
CA ARG A 82 9.32 12.22 -4.47
C ARG A 82 9.79 11.53 -3.19
N GLY A 83 8.98 11.62 -2.12
CA GLY A 83 9.28 11.08 -0.79
C GLY A 83 9.30 9.56 -0.74
N LEU A 84 8.60 8.90 -1.67
CA LEU A 84 8.63 7.45 -1.87
C LEU A 84 10.05 6.91 -2.02
N TYR A 85 10.86 7.54 -2.88
CA TYR A 85 12.24 7.08 -3.13
C TYR A 85 13.25 7.66 -2.15
N GLN A 86 12.90 8.76 -1.46
CA GLN A 86 13.74 9.38 -0.45
C GLN A 86 13.62 8.67 0.91
N GLY A 87 12.56 7.89 1.11
CA GLY A 87 12.29 7.18 2.36
C GLY A 87 11.78 8.12 3.44
N GLU A 88 10.86 9.02 3.09
CA GLU A 88 10.23 9.95 4.04
C GLU A 88 9.32 9.23 5.06
N ALA A 89 8.79 8.06 4.70
CA ALA A 89 8.10 7.15 5.61
C ALA A 89 8.45 5.69 5.31
N ASP A 90 8.38 4.81 6.31
CA ASP A 90 8.57 3.37 6.13
C ASP A 90 7.36 2.72 5.45
N VAL A 91 6.16 3.25 5.70
CA VAL A 91 4.88 2.83 5.11
C VAL A 91 4.20 4.04 4.50
N LEU A 92 3.77 3.92 3.24
CA LEU A 92 3.08 4.96 2.50
C LEU A 92 1.71 4.45 2.08
N VAL A 93 0.66 5.21 2.43
CA VAL A 93 -0.72 4.81 2.15
C VAL A 93 -1.43 5.64 1.09
N CYS A 94 -2.23 4.99 0.23
CA CYS A 94 -3.11 5.59 -0.77
C CYS A 94 -4.23 4.61 -1.20
N GLU A 95 -5.22 5.08 -1.97
CA GLU A 95 -6.12 4.15 -2.68
C GLU A 95 -5.40 3.38 -3.79
N GLY A 96 -5.93 2.20 -4.11
CA GLY A 96 -5.33 1.28 -5.08
C GLY A 96 -5.20 1.86 -6.49
N PHE A 97 -6.00 2.85 -6.87
CA PHE A 97 -5.83 3.53 -8.15
C PHE A 97 -4.50 4.30 -8.22
N VAL A 98 -4.25 5.19 -7.25
CA VAL A 98 -3.01 5.97 -7.19
C VAL A 98 -1.82 5.05 -6.98
N GLY A 99 -1.90 4.10 -6.05
CA GLY A 99 -0.78 3.21 -5.78
C GLY A 99 -0.43 2.30 -6.95
N ASN A 100 -1.42 1.80 -7.71
CA ASN A 100 -1.13 1.04 -8.93
C ASN A 100 -0.49 1.90 -10.02
N VAL A 101 -0.94 3.15 -10.20
CA VAL A 101 -0.30 4.10 -11.13
C VAL A 101 1.14 4.37 -10.70
N VAL A 102 1.38 4.63 -9.42
CA VAL A 102 2.73 4.84 -8.87
C VAL A 102 3.61 3.62 -9.13
N LEU A 103 3.14 2.41 -8.78
CA LEU A 103 3.88 1.17 -9.00
C LEU A 103 4.25 0.98 -10.48
N LYS A 104 3.30 1.14 -11.40
CA LYS A 104 3.54 0.96 -12.84
C LYS A 104 4.47 2.02 -13.42
N VAL A 105 4.40 3.26 -12.93
CA VAL A 105 5.35 4.32 -13.30
C VAL A 105 6.73 4.01 -12.76
N SER A 106 6.86 3.52 -11.52
CA SER A 106 8.14 3.09 -10.93
C SER A 106 8.79 1.99 -11.76
N GLU A 107 8.04 0.95 -12.11
CA GLU A 107 8.49 -0.18 -12.95
C GLU A 107 8.96 0.33 -14.33
N GLY A 108 8.14 1.13 -15.01
CA GLY A 108 8.46 1.67 -16.33
C GLY A 108 9.66 2.63 -16.32
N MET A 109 9.80 3.45 -15.27
CA MET A 109 10.95 4.34 -15.10
C MET A 109 12.23 3.55 -14.84
N ALA A 110 12.18 2.51 -14.00
CA ALA A 110 13.33 1.64 -13.77
C ALA A 110 13.77 0.93 -15.05
N GLU A 111 12.82 0.40 -15.83
CA GLU A 111 13.10 -0.22 -17.13
C GLU A 111 13.72 0.79 -18.12
N PHE A 112 13.15 1.99 -18.22
CA PHE A 112 13.65 3.06 -19.07
C PHE A 112 15.09 3.44 -18.72
N LEU A 113 15.39 3.66 -17.43
CA LEU A 113 16.73 4.04 -16.97
C LEU A 113 17.76 2.94 -17.23
N ILE A 114 17.39 1.67 -17.02
CA ILE A 114 18.27 0.52 -17.32
C ILE A 114 18.58 0.48 -18.83
N ARG A 115 17.56 0.65 -19.68
CA ARG A 115 17.73 0.66 -21.15
C ARG A 115 18.56 1.85 -21.63
N ALA A 116 18.27 3.05 -21.13
CA ALA A 116 19.00 4.27 -21.47
C ALA A 116 20.48 4.15 -21.06
N LEU A 117 20.76 3.65 -19.85
CA LEU A 117 22.13 3.42 -19.39
C LEU A 117 22.86 2.37 -20.25
N ALA A 118 22.17 1.28 -20.62
CA ALA A 118 22.73 0.26 -21.49
C ALA A 118 23.07 0.79 -22.89
N HIS A 119 22.23 1.67 -23.44
CA HIS A 119 22.41 2.20 -24.79
C HIS A 119 23.42 3.36 -24.82
N ASP A 120 23.21 4.40 -24.01
CA ASP A 120 23.91 5.68 -24.14
C ASP A 120 25.28 5.68 -23.44
N VAL A 121 25.44 4.92 -22.35
CA VAL A 121 26.70 4.87 -21.60
C VAL A 121 27.51 3.66 -22.00
N LEU A 122 26.92 2.45 -21.97
CA LEU A 122 27.69 1.24 -22.30
C LEU A 122 27.99 1.11 -23.79
N GLY A 123 27.16 1.69 -24.66
CA GLY A 123 27.40 1.74 -26.10
C GLY A 123 28.61 2.59 -26.50
N GLN A 124 29.04 3.51 -25.64
CA GLN A 124 30.21 4.39 -25.87
C GLN A 124 31.51 3.86 -25.25
N LEU A 125 31.46 2.74 -24.53
CA LEU A 125 32.65 2.10 -23.94
C LEU A 125 33.28 1.14 -24.95
N ASP A 126 34.61 1.18 -25.07
CA ASP A 126 35.38 0.26 -25.90
C ASP A 126 35.92 -0.92 -25.07
N ALA A 127 36.99 -0.71 -24.29
CA ALA A 127 37.70 -1.79 -23.61
C ALA A 127 36.97 -2.39 -22.39
N GLU A 128 36.07 -1.63 -21.75
CA GLU A 128 35.38 -2.04 -20.51
C GLU A 128 33.92 -2.44 -20.73
N ARG A 129 33.46 -2.44 -21.98
CA ARG A 129 32.06 -2.65 -22.35
C ARG A 129 31.48 -3.95 -21.80
N GLU A 130 32.18 -5.06 -21.95
CA GLU A 130 31.71 -6.37 -21.49
C GLU A 130 31.54 -6.42 -19.96
N LYS A 131 32.49 -5.84 -19.21
CA LYS A 131 32.41 -5.77 -17.74
C LYS A 131 31.25 -4.89 -17.29
N ALA A 132 31.05 -3.76 -17.96
CA ALA A 132 30.01 -2.81 -17.62
C ALA A 132 28.61 -3.33 -18.01
N PHE A 133 28.48 -4.06 -19.12
CA PHE A 133 27.26 -4.81 -19.46
C PHE A 133 26.96 -5.92 -18.44
N ALA A 134 27.96 -6.71 -18.04
CA ALA A 134 27.77 -7.75 -17.04
C ALA A 134 27.35 -7.17 -15.68
N ALA A 135 27.92 -6.02 -15.28
CA ALA A 135 27.52 -5.32 -14.06
C ALA A 135 26.08 -4.80 -14.13
N LEU A 136 25.68 -4.23 -15.27
CA LEU A 136 24.31 -3.77 -15.49
C LEU A 136 23.31 -4.92 -15.52
N GLU A 137 23.66 -6.04 -16.17
CA GLU A 137 22.82 -7.24 -16.20
C GLU A 137 22.68 -7.86 -14.80
N ALA A 138 23.75 -7.87 -14.01
CA ALA A 138 23.70 -8.32 -12.62
C ALA A 138 22.82 -7.40 -11.75
N ALA A 139 22.91 -6.08 -11.92
CA ALA A 139 22.07 -5.11 -11.22
C ALA A 139 20.59 -5.25 -11.62
N SER A 140 20.30 -5.38 -12.91
CA SER A 140 18.96 -5.61 -13.45
C SER A 140 18.36 -6.92 -12.94
N LYS A 141 19.14 -8.01 -12.94
CA LYS A 141 18.73 -9.30 -12.36
C LYS A 141 18.47 -9.21 -10.86
N GLN A 142 19.24 -8.45 -10.09
CA GLN A 142 18.96 -8.26 -8.66
C GLN A 142 17.68 -7.47 -8.40
N TYR A 143 17.40 -6.45 -9.21
CA TYR A 143 16.15 -5.69 -9.15
C TYR A 143 14.96 -6.59 -9.46
N GLN A 144 14.96 -7.27 -10.61
CA GLN A 144 13.93 -8.23 -10.98
C GLN A 144 13.81 -9.36 -9.96
N TYR A 145 14.92 -9.90 -9.44
CA TYR A 145 14.90 -11.00 -8.47
C TYR A 145 14.13 -10.67 -7.19
N ARG A 146 14.11 -9.40 -6.75
CA ARG A 146 13.32 -8.97 -5.59
C ARG A 146 11.83 -8.87 -5.88
N GLU A 147 11.46 -8.51 -7.11
CA GLU A 147 10.06 -8.28 -7.47
C GLU A 147 9.25 -9.56 -7.70
N HIS A 148 9.91 -10.70 -7.95
CA HIS A 148 9.20 -11.93 -8.31
C HIS A 148 8.72 -12.78 -7.11
N GLY A 149 8.77 -12.27 -5.87
CA GLY A 149 8.32 -13.00 -4.67
C GLY A 149 6.82 -13.03 -4.43
N GLY A 150 6.01 -12.38 -5.28
CA GLY A 150 4.58 -12.16 -5.06
C GLY A 150 4.30 -11.10 -3.99
N ALA A 151 3.17 -10.41 -4.12
CA ALA A 151 2.73 -9.39 -3.17
C ALA A 151 1.78 -10.00 -2.13
N PRO A 152 1.93 -9.71 -0.83
CA PRO A 152 0.98 -10.18 0.18
C PRO A 152 -0.35 -9.44 0.05
N LEU A 153 -1.46 -10.19 0.03
CA LEU A 153 -2.81 -9.63 0.16
C LEU A 153 -3.18 -9.61 1.64
N LEU A 154 -3.06 -8.43 2.27
CA LEU A 154 -3.41 -8.22 3.67
C LEU A 154 -4.92 -7.94 3.81
N GLY A 155 -5.47 -8.17 5.00
CA GLY A 155 -6.87 -7.88 5.33
C GLY A 155 -7.88 -8.98 4.96
N ILE A 156 -7.42 -10.12 4.47
CA ILE A 156 -8.24 -11.34 4.32
C ILE A 156 -8.14 -12.22 5.58
N ASP A 157 -9.01 -13.21 5.76
CA ASP A 157 -8.88 -14.21 6.84
C ASP A 157 -7.84 -15.27 6.48
N GLY A 158 -6.56 -14.96 6.72
CA GLY A 158 -5.43 -15.86 6.49
C GLY A 158 -4.23 -15.20 5.81
N VAL A 159 -3.43 -16.03 5.12
CA VAL A 159 -2.24 -15.61 4.37
C VAL A 159 -2.45 -15.90 2.89
N CYS A 160 -2.36 -14.85 2.06
CA CYS A 160 -2.45 -14.97 0.61
C CYS A 160 -1.32 -14.18 -0.06
N MET A 161 -0.69 -14.81 -1.06
CA MET A 161 0.36 -14.20 -1.88
C MET A 161 -0.14 -14.13 -3.33
N ILE A 162 -0.20 -12.92 -3.88
CA ILE A 162 -0.54 -12.68 -5.29
C ILE A 162 0.76 -12.71 -6.09
N CYS A 163 0.95 -13.77 -6.87
CA CYS A 163 2.11 -13.93 -7.74
C CYS A 163 1.77 -13.51 -9.18
N HIS A 164 2.76 -13.03 -9.93
CA HIS A 164 2.56 -12.69 -11.34
C HIS A 164 2.37 -13.95 -12.19
N GLY A 165 1.61 -13.89 -13.29
CA GLY A 165 1.37 -15.05 -14.16
C GLY A 165 2.65 -15.62 -14.81
N SER A 166 3.72 -14.82 -14.87
CA SER A 166 5.04 -15.23 -15.38
C SER A 166 6.00 -15.72 -14.30
N SER A 167 5.52 -16.01 -13.08
CA SER A 167 6.37 -16.45 -11.96
C SER A 167 7.00 -17.81 -12.23
N ASP A 168 8.33 -17.90 -12.08
CA ASP A 168 9.07 -19.16 -12.18
C ASP A 168 9.09 -19.95 -10.85
N GLY A 169 9.75 -21.12 -10.82
CA GLY A 169 9.82 -21.93 -9.60
C GLY A 169 10.50 -21.23 -8.41
N ARG A 170 11.40 -20.29 -8.67
CA ARG A 170 12.14 -19.54 -7.64
C ARG A 170 11.30 -18.39 -7.09
N ALA A 171 10.54 -17.72 -7.95
CA ALA A 171 9.50 -16.75 -7.61
C ALA A 171 8.48 -17.36 -6.63
N ILE A 172 7.95 -18.54 -6.97
CA ILE A 172 7.02 -19.27 -6.11
C ILE A 172 7.66 -19.70 -4.79
N ALA A 173 8.91 -20.19 -4.81
CA ALA A 173 9.62 -20.53 -3.58
C ALA A 173 9.82 -19.31 -2.65
N ASN A 174 10.06 -18.12 -3.21
CA ASN A 174 10.14 -16.87 -2.45
C ASN A 174 8.77 -16.47 -1.86
N ALA A 175 7.69 -16.59 -2.63
CA ALA A 175 6.33 -16.36 -2.16
C ALA A 175 5.96 -17.26 -0.98
N LEU A 176 6.30 -18.57 -1.07
CA LEU A 176 6.07 -19.52 0.01
C LEU A 176 6.87 -19.19 1.28
N ARG A 177 8.13 -18.72 1.14
CA ARG A 177 8.91 -18.24 2.29
C ARG A 177 8.27 -17.01 2.93
N ALA A 178 7.83 -16.04 2.12
CA ALA A 178 7.12 -14.86 2.62
C ALA A 178 5.82 -15.24 3.36
N ALA A 179 5.04 -16.15 2.78
CA ALA A 179 3.83 -16.68 3.40
C ALA A 179 4.11 -17.38 4.74
N ALA A 180 5.16 -18.22 4.78
CA ALA A 180 5.59 -18.87 6.02
C ALA A 180 6.01 -17.86 7.10
N THR A 181 6.71 -16.78 6.71
CA THR A 181 7.05 -15.68 7.61
C THR A 181 5.78 -15.01 8.15
N LEU A 182 4.84 -14.62 7.30
CA LEU A 182 3.57 -14.00 7.70
C LEU A 182 2.80 -14.86 8.70
N GLN A 183 2.73 -16.17 8.44
CA GLN A 183 2.08 -17.13 9.34
C GLN A 183 2.83 -17.25 10.68
N SER A 184 4.16 -17.43 10.64
CA SER A 184 4.98 -17.62 11.84
C SER A 184 4.98 -16.41 12.78
N ARG A 185 4.88 -15.20 12.20
CA ARG A 185 4.78 -13.93 12.91
C ARG A 185 3.35 -13.56 13.32
N GLN A 186 2.37 -14.39 12.94
CA GLN A 186 0.96 -14.18 13.23
C GLN A 186 0.45 -12.80 12.78
N VAL A 187 0.94 -12.31 11.63
CA VAL A 187 0.62 -10.95 11.13
C VAL A 187 -0.89 -10.74 11.01
N ASN A 188 -1.62 -11.74 10.52
CA ASN A 188 -3.08 -11.66 10.41
C ASN A 188 -3.77 -11.44 11.76
N ALA A 189 -3.39 -12.22 12.78
CA ALA A 189 -3.96 -12.10 14.12
C ALA A 189 -3.68 -10.74 14.75
N GLN A 190 -2.47 -10.19 14.54
CA GLN A 190 -2.12 -8.84 14.97
C GLN A 190 -2.99 -7.78 14.28
N ILE A 191 -3.20 -7.90 12.96
CA ILE A 191 -4.07 -6.98 12.20
C ILE A 191 -5.49 -7.00 12.78
N VAL A 192 -6.06 -8.20 13.00
CA VAL A 192 -7.43 -8.33 13.56
C VAL A 192 -7.52 -7.67 14.94
N ALA A 193 -6.54 -7.91 15.81
CA ALA A 193 -6.51 -7.34 17.15
C ALA A 193 -6.41 -5.81 17.13
N GLU A 194 -5.50 -5.26 16.31
CA GLU A 194 -5.25 -3.82 16.24
C GLU A 194 -6.44 -3.06 15.61
N LEU A 195 -7.06 -3.62 14.58
CA LEU A 195 -8.24 -3.02 13.96
C LEU A 195 -9.47 -3.07 14.87
N ALA A 196 -9.62 -4.12 15.68
CA ALA A 196 -10.67 -4.17 16.70
C ALA A 196 -10.47 -3.11 17.78
N ALA A 197 -9.22 -2.79 18.14
CA ALA A 197 -8.89 -1.74 19.09
C ALA A 197 -9.06 -0.32 18.50
N THR A 198 -8.87 -0.17 17.19
CA THR A 198 -8.91 1.12 16.48
C THR A 198 -10.31 1.50 15.97
N SER A 199 -11.24 0.54 15.92
CA SER A 199 -12.62 0.82 15.50
C SER A 199 -13.31 1.70 16.57
N PRO A 200 -13.80 2.90 16.24
CA PRO A 200 -14.66 3.63 17.17
C PRO A 200 -15.87 2.74 17.48
N SER A 201 -16.28 2.70 18.74
CA SER A 201 -17.53 2.02 19.12
C SER A 201 -18.65 2.54 18.23
N GLU A 202 -19.27 1.65 17.47
CA GLU A 202 -20.49 1.97 16.73
C GLU A 202 -21.56 2.34 17.76
N SER A 203 -21.69 3.63 18.08
CA SER A 203 -22.82 4.16 18.81
C SER A 203 -24.00 4.26 17.84
N GLY A 204 -25.06 3.54 18.20
CA GLY A 204 -26.16 3.18 17.34
C GLY A 204 -26.89 4.36 16.70
N GLY A 205 -27.21 4.17 15.41
CA GLY A 205 -28.10 5.01 14.63
C GLY A 205 -28.96 4.13 13.73
N GLU A 206 -29.66 3.14 14.31
CA GLU A 206 -30.87 2.62 13.66
C GLU A 206 -31.90 3.76 13.66
N ASN A 207 -32.00 4.48 12.53
CA ASN A 207 -33.14 5.32 12.26
C ASN A 207 -34.37 4.40 12.11
N PRO A 208 -35.41 4.51 12.94
CA PRO A 208 -36.63 3.77 12.71
C PRO A 208 -37.24 4.27 11.40
N VAL A 209 -37.55 3.34 10.51
CA VAL A 209 -38.31 3.55 9.28
C VAL A 209 -39.58 4.34 9.64
N GLY A 210 -39.66 5.57 9.14
CA GLY A 210 -40.87 6.39 9.24
C GLY A 210 -41.97 5.77 8.38
N THR A 211 -42.93 5.12 9.03
CA THR A 211 -44.22 4.78 8.41
C THR A 211 -45.05 6.06 8.29
N SER A 212 -45.24 6.55 7.06
CA SER A 212 -46.23 7.59 6.76
C SER A 212 -47.64 7.01 6.96
N PRO A 213 -48.61 7.74 7.55
CA PRO A 213 -49.98 7.26 7.64
C PRO A 213 -50.71 7.43 6.31
N GLU A 214 -51.25 6.33 5.79
CA GLU A 214 -52.22 6.33 4.68
C GLU A 214 -53.49 7.10 5.08
N SER A 215 -53.87 8.06 4.23
CA SER A 215 -55.14 8.75 4.27
C SER A 215 -56.25 7.83 3.76
N THR A 216 -57.16 7.40 4.65
CA THR A 216 -58.41 6.74 4.24
C THR A 216 -59.48 7.78 3.93
N ASP A 217 -59.82 7.89 2.65
CA ASP A 217 -61.02 8.57 2.15
C ASP A 217 -62.28 7.83 2.63
N GLU A 218 -63.15 8.53 3.37
CA GLU A 218 -64.52 8.10 3.68
C GLU A 218 -65.41 8.26 2.44
N VAL A 219 -65.83 7.15 1.83
CA VAL A 219 -66.94 7.13 0.88
C VAL A 219 -68.26 6.96 1.66
N ARG A 220 -69.11 7.99 1.62
CA ARG A 220 -70.51 7.93 2.10
C ARG A 220 -71.40 7.16 1.12
N PRO A 221 -72.38 6.36 1.58
CA PRO A 221 -73.27 5.62 0.70
C PRO A 221 -74.52 6.43 0.31
N SER A 222 -75.03 6.14 -0.90
CA SER A 222 -76.43 6.25 -1.30
C SER A 222 -76.86 4.95 -1.94
#